data_AF-A0A7Z1D2F2-F1
#
_entry.id   AF-A0A7Z1D2F2-F1
#
_cell.length_a   1.000
_cell.length_b   1.000
_cell.length_c   1.000
_cell.angle_alpha   90.00
_cell.angle_beta   90.00
_cell.angle_gamma   90.00
#
_symmetry.space_group_name_H-M   'P 1'
#
loop_
_entity.id
_entity.type
_entity.pdbx_description
1 polymer ?
#
loop_
_entity_poly.entity_id
_entity_poly.type
_entity_poly.pdbx_seq_one_letter_code
_entity_poly.pdbx_strand_id
1 'polypeptide(L)' 'MTPGERSLIQRALKTLDRHLHEPGVAFTSTRAAREWLILNMAGLEREEFRVLYLNNQNQLIAGETLFTGTINRT' A
#
# COMPACT_ATOMS: atom_id res chain seq x y z
N MET A 1 -9.75 -32.79 9.19
CA MET A 1 -10.36 -31.62 8.53
C MET A 1 -11.65 -32.04 7.88
N THR A 2 -12.76 -31.43 8.25
CA THR A 2 -14.07 -31.65 7.64
C THR A 2 -14.16 -30.89 6.31
N PRO A 3 -15.02 -31.32 5.38
CA PRO A 3 -15.28 -30.59 4.14
C PRO A 3 -15.69 -29.12 4.37
N GLY A 4 -16.39 -28.84 5.48
CA GLY A 4 -16.80 -27.48 5.87
C GLY A 4 -15.62 -26.58 6.23
N GLU A 5 -14.64 -27.08 6.99
CA GLU A 5 -13.42 -26.33 7.35
C GLU A 5 -12.59 -25.98 6.11
N ARG A 6 -12.46 -26.91 5.16
CA ARG A 6 -11.74 -26.66 3.90
C ARG A 6 -12.42 -25.59 3.03
N SER A 7 -13.76 -25.62 2.98
CA SER A 7 -14.55 -24.61 2.26
C SER A 7 -14.42 -23.22 2.89
N LEU A 8 -14.42 -23.14 4.22
CA LEU A 8 -14.22 -21.89 4.95
C LEU A 8 -12.84 -21.28 4.67
N ILE A 9 -11.78 -22.09 4.72
CA ILE A 9 -10.41 -21.66 4.43
C ILE A 9 -10.31 -21.14 2.99
N GLN A 10 -10.89 -21.84 2.00
CA GLN A 10 -10.85 -21.38 0.62
C GLN A 10 -11.62 -20.08 0.38
N ARG A 11 -12.76 -19.88 1.05
CA ARG A 11 -13.49 -18.59 0.99
C ARG A 11 -12.67 -17.45 1.60
N ALA A 12 -12.04 -17.69 2.75
CA ALA A 12 -11.18 -16.69 3.39
C ALA A 12 -10.00 -16.32 2.49
N LEU A 13 -9.30 -17.30 1.93
CA LEU A 13 -8.21 -17.09 0.98
C LEU A 13 -8.66 -16.31 -0.26
N LYS A 14 -9.80 -16.65 -0.86
CA LYS A 14 -10.32 -15.96 -2.05
C LYS A 14 -10.76 -14.52 -1.77
N THR A 15 -11.24 -14.25 -0.56
CA THR A 15 -11.57 -12.88 -0.13
C THR A 15 -10.30 -12.07 0.12
N LEU A 16 -9.31 -12.66 0.78
CA LEU A 16 -8.01 -12.04 0.99
C LEU A 16 -7.32 -11.76 -0.34
N ASP A 17 -7.32 -12.74 -1.24
CA ASP A 17 -6.81 -12.63 -2.61
C ASP A 17 -7.47 -11.48 -3.35
N ARG A 18 -8.80 -11.33 -3.26
CA ARG A 18 -9.52 -10.20 -3.86
C ARG A 18 -9.12 -8.86 -3.26
N HIS A 19 -8.99 -8.76 -1.94
CA HIS A 19 -8.56 -7.53 -1.27
C HIS A 19 -7.09 -7.18 -1.55
N LEU A 20 -6.25 -8.19 -1.74
CA LEU A 20 -4.85 -8.01 -2.14
C LEU A 20 -4.70 -7.65 -3.62
N HIS A 21 -5.66 -8.07 -4.46
CA HIS A 21 -5.71 -7.79 -5.90
C HIS A 21 -6.58 -6.58 -6.27
N GLU A 22 -7.22 -5.90 -5.31
CA GLU A 22 -7.85 -4.61 -5.61
C GLU A 22 -6.74 -3.64 -6.02
N PRO A 23 -6.74 -3.15 -7.27
CA PRO A 23 -5.67 -2.29 -7.73
C PRO A 23 -5.68 -1.02 -6.88
N GLY A 24 -4.58 -0.79 -6.17
CA GLY A 24 -4.39 0.45 -5.41
C GLY A 24 -4.41 1.67 -6.32
N VAL A 25 -4.34 2.86 -5.73
CA VAL A 25 -4.39 4.13 -6.46
C VAL A 25 -3.36 4.13 -7.60
N ALA A 26 -3.84 4.40 -8.82
CA ALA A 26 -2.99 4.53 -9.99
C ALA A 26 -2.34 5.92 -10.01
N PHE A 27 -1.01 5.98 -9.98
CA PHE A 27 -0.26 7.21 -10.14
C PHE A 27 0.01 7.47 -11.62
N THR A 28 -0.94 8.14 -12.27
CA THR A 28 -0.85 8.49 -13.70
C THR A 28 -0.07 9.80 -13.94
N SER A 29 0.27 10.53 -12.88
CA SER A 29 1.10 11.74 -12.94
C SER A 29 1.77 12.03 -11.60
N THR A 30 2.83 12.85 -11.61
CA THR A 30 3.48 13.35 -10.39
C THR A 30 2.52 14.14 -9.50
N ARG A 31 1.55 14.85 -10.09
CA ARG A 31 0.51 15.56 -9.34
C ARG A 31 -0.42 14.62 -8.58
N ALA A 32 -0.89 13.55 -9.23
CA ALA A 32 -1.73 12.54 -8.57
C ALA A 32 -1.00 11.86 -7.40
N ALA A 33 0.30 11.55 -7.59
CA ALA A 33 1.14 11.04 -6.50
C ALA A 33 1.27 12.05 -5.34
N ARG A 34 1.49 13.33 -5.65
CA ARG A 34 1.58 14.40 -4.64
C ARG A 34 0.28 14.56 -3.85
N GLU A 35 -0.87 14.62 -4.54
CA GLU A 35 -2.18 14.76 -3.89
C GLU A 35 -2.45 13.59 -2.93
N TRP A 36 -2.14 12.36 -3.35
CA TRP A 36 -2.24 11.18 -2.49
C TRP A 36 -1.28 11.25 -1.30
N LEU A 37 -0.01 11.61 -1.51
CA LEU A 37 0.97 11.75 -0.44
C LEU A 37 0.55 12.80 0.58
N ILE A 38 0.00 13.94 0.14
CA ILE A 38 -0.53 14.97 1.05
C ILE A 38 -1.62 14.39 1.94
N LEU A 39 -2.61 13.69 1.37
CA LEU A 39 -3.69 13.09 2.17
C LEU A 39 -3.16 12.08 3.20
N ASN A 40 -2.18 11.27 2.81
CA ASN A 40 -1.64 10.21 3.67
C ASN A 40 -0.61 10.72 4.70
N MET A 41 0.00 11.88 4.44
CA MET A 41 1.08 12.43 5.27
C MET A 41 0.70 13.71 6.01
N ALA A 42 -0.46 14.32 5.74
CA ALA A 42 -0.86 15.61 6.32
C ALA A 42 -0.89 15.61 7.85
N GLY A 43 -1.11 14.46 8.49
CA GLY A 43 -1.16 14.31 9.94
C GLY A 43 0.17 13.91 10.60
N LEU A 44 1.25 13.74 9.83
CA LEU A 44 2.53 13.29 10.37
C LEU A 44 3.27 14.47 10.99
N GLU A 45 3.63 14.33 12.27
CA GLU A 45 4.38 15.35 13.01
C GLU A 45 5.88 15.34 12.72
N ARG A 46 6.37 14.32 12.01
CA ARG A 46 7.79 14.10 11.71
C ARG A 46 7.98 13.85 10.22
N GLU A 47 9.14 14.27 9.71
CA GLU A 47 9.56 13.93 8.36
C GLU A 47 9.71 12.41 8.22
N GLU A 48 9.20 11.86 7.11
CA GLU A 48 9.33 10.45 6.75
C GLU A 48 9.96 10.33 5.37
N PHE A 49 10.92 9.42 5.25
CA PHE A 49 11.34 8.93 3.94
C PHE A 49 10.59 7.63 3.64
N ARG A 50 9.76 7.69 2.61
CA ARG A 50 8.82 6.63 2.24
C ARG A 50 9.09 6.15 0.81
N VAL A 51 8.99 4.84 0.61
CA VAL A 51 9.00 4.19 -0.70
C VAL A 51 7.60 3.72 -1.03
N LEU A 52 7.16 4.00 -2.26
CA LEU A 52 5.92 3.47 -2.82
C LEU A 52 6.26 2.38 -3.84
N TYR A 53 5.83 1.15 -3.57
CA TYR A 53 5.97 0.04 -4.50
C TYR A 53 4.77 0.04 -5.44
N LEU A 54 5.03 0.10 -6.75
CA LEU A 54 3.99 0.13 -7.77
C LEU A 54 4.05 -1.13 -8.63
N ASN A 55 2.91 -1.56 -9.15
CA ASN A 55 2.88 -2.58 -10.20
C ASN A 55 3.22 -1.96 -11.57
N ASN A 56 3.26 -2.81 -12.61
CA ASN A 56 3.57 -2.39 -13.98
C ASN A 56 2.54 -1.44 -14.63
N GLN A 57 1.40 -1.19 -13.97
CA GLN A 57 0.37 -0.23 -14.37
C GLN A 57 0.42 1.06 -13.53
N ASN A 58 1.52 1.27 -12.78
CA ASN A 58 1.70 2.39 -11.84
C ASN A 58 0.67 2.43 -10.70
N GLN A 59 0.07 1.30 -10.34
CA GLN A 59 -0.87 1.20 -9.22
C GLN A 59 -0.12 0.87 -7.93
N LEU A 60 -0.50 1.54 -6.83
CA LEU A 60 0.11 1.33 -5.51
C LEU A 60 -0.12 -0.10 -5.02
N ILE A 61 0.97 -0.81 -4.78
CA ILE A 61 0.99 -2.11 -4.09
C ILE A 61 1.12 -1.88 -2.58
N ALA A 62 2.08 -1.05 -2.17
CA ALA A 62 2.36 -0.75 -0.77
C ALA A 62 3.14 0.57 -0.63
N GLY A 63 3.01 1.22 0.53
CA GLY A 63 3.83 2.36 0.91
C GLY A 63 4.54 2.10 2.24
N GLU A 64 5.87 2.12 2.25
CA GLU A 64 6.71 1.78 3.40
C GLU A 64 7.56 2.98 3.83
N THR A 65 7.52 3.32 5.12
CA THR A 65 8.42 4.31 5.71
C THR A 65 9.74 3.65 6.08
N LEU A 66 10.81 4.00 5.38
CA LEU A 66 12.13 3.44 5.63
C LEU A 66 12.84 4.12 6.81
N PHE A 67 12.60 5.42 7.02
CA PHE A 67 13.06 6.12 8.23
C PHE A 67 12.18 7.33 8.56
N THR A 68 12.23 7.73 9.83
CA THR A 68 11.61 8.95 10.36
C THR A 68 12.68 9.87 10.96
N GLY A 69 12.53 11.17 10.76
CA GLY A 69 13.55 12.18 11.11
C GLY A 69 14.25 12.77 9.88
N THR A 70 15.11 13.75 10.12
CA THR A 70 15.76 14.53 9.05
C THR A 70 16.67 13.65 8.19
N ILE A 71 16.60 13.84 6.87
CA ILE A 71 17.45 13.21 5.85
C ILE A 71 18.88 13.79 5.92
N ASN A 72 19.56 13.65 7.06
CA ASN A 72 20.88 14.26 7.29
C ASN A 72 21.93 13.26 7.84
N ARG A 73 21.70 11.95 7.72
CA ARG A 73 22.71 10.94 8.06
C ARG A 73 22.85 9.91 6.95
N THR A 74 23.91 10.05 6.16
CA THR A 74 24.64 8.95 5.51
C THR A 74 25.73 8.45 6.43
#